data_AF-A0A2N5KNC6-F1
#
_entry.id   AF-A0A2N5KNC6-F1
#
_cell.length_a   1.000
_cell.length_b   1.000
_cell.length_c   1.000
_cell.angle_alpha   90.00
_cell.angle_beta   90.00
_cell.angle_gamma   90.00
#
_symmetry.space_group_name_H-M   'P 1'
#
loop_
_entity.id
_entity.type
_entity.pdbx_description
1 polymer ?
#
loop_
_entity_poly.entity_id
_entity_poly.type
_entity_poly.pdbx_seq_one_letter_code
_entity_poly.pdbx_strand_id
1 'polypeptide(L)'
;MGGVLLVSVGLLLMAPTVAGALASGVEGSGRDDVLHGSDGDERVEGLGGKDELYGGEGSDKFLSGDGDDFVEASDGERDLVSCGPGEDVASVDFVDLVADDCERAYPG
;
A
#
# COMPACT_ATOMS: atom_id res chain seq x y z
N MET A 1 -21.49 47.09 9.80
CA MET A 1 -21.31 46.18 8.66
C MET A 1 -19.82 46.07 8.40
N GLY A 2 -19.27 44.87 8.38
CA GLY A 2 -17.85 44.63 8.08
C GLY A 2 -17.21 43.65 9.04
N GLY A 3 -17.55 42.36 8.92
CA GLY A 3 -16.83 41.29 9.59
C GLY A 3 -15.46 41.09 8.94
N VAL A 4 -14.47 40.67 9.72
CA VAL A 4 -13.19 40.22 9.19
C VAL A 4 -13.02 38.75 9.55
N LEU A 5 -12.83 38.01 8.46
CA LEU A 5 -12.81 36.57 8.27
C LEU A 5 -11.59 35.95 8.97
N LEU A 6 -11.84 34.89 9.76
CA LEU A 6 -10.80 33.96 10.20
C LEU A 6 -10.20 33.27 8.96
N VAL A 7 -8.90 33.43 8.73
CA VAL A 7 -8.16 32.55 7.83
C VAL A 7 -7.32 31.64 8.71
N SER A 8 -7.91 30.52 9.12
CA SER A 8 -7.18 29.38 9.64
C SER A 8 -6.34 28.82 8.50
N VAL A 9 -5.08 29.23 8.42
CA VAL A 9 -4.08 28.55 7.62
C VAL A 9 -3.82 27.22 8.31
N GLY A 10 -4.58 26.21 7.92
CA GLY A 10 -4.28 24.82 8.25
C GLY A 10 -2.87 24.54 7.77
N LEU A 11 -1.98 24.23 8.71
CA LEU A 11 -0.63 23.75 8.43
C LEU A 11 -0.76 22.51 7.54
N LEU A 12 -0.48 22.66 6.25
CA LEU A 12 -0.38 21.51 5.35
C LEU A 12 0.78 20.66 5.87
N LEU A 13 0.46 19.49 6.40
CA LEU A 13 1.43 18.44 6.65
C LEU A 13 1.94 18.01 5.27
N MET A 14 3.09 18.53 4.85
CA MET A 14 3.77 18.01 3.67
C MET A 14 4.32 16.65 4.07
N ALA A 15 3.56 15.59 3.77
CA ALA A 15 4.12 14.24 3.79
C ALA A 15 5.37 14.25 2.89
N PRO A 16 6.52 13.72 3.35
CA PRO A 16 7.69 13.66 2.50
C PRO A 16 7.35 12.79 1.30
N THR A 17 7.36 13.39 0.10
CA THR A 17 7.33 12.63 -1.15
C THR A 17 8.55 11.73 -1.16
N VAL A 18 8.37 10.44 -0.88
CA VAL A 18 9.38 9.44 -1.17
C VAL A 18 9.39 9.29 -2.68
N ALA A 19 10.22 10.10 -3.35
CA ALA A 19 10.54 9.94 -4.75
C ALA A 19 11.40 8.67 -4.90
N GLY A 20 10.74 7.51 -4.96
CA GLY A 20 11.31 6.27 -5.50
C GLY A 20 11.28 6.31 -7.02
N ALA A 21 12.25 5.66 -7.66
CA ALA A 21 12.43 5.58 -9.10
C ALA A 21 11.15 5.20 -9.86
N LEU A 22 11.16 5.37 -11.20
CA LEU A 22 10.09 4.95 -12.11
C LEU A 22 9.90 3.41 -12.11
N ALA A 23 9.57 2.82 -10.97
CA ALA A 23 8.88 1.54 -10.93
C ALA A 23 7.54 1.80 -11.62
N SER A 24 7.15 0.92 -12.55
CA SER A 24 5.74 0.77 -12.88
C SER A 24 5.01 0.61 -11.54
N GLY A 25 3.91 1.31 -11.36
CA GLY A 25 3.26 1.40 -10.06
C GLY A 25 1.77 1.29 -10.24
N VAL A 26 1.15 0.47 -9.41
CA VAL A 26 -0.30 0.33 -9.34
C VAL A 26 -0.75 1.07 -8.10
N GLU A 27 -1.56 2.11 -8.29
CA GLU A 27 -2.08 2.95 -7.20
C GLU A 27 -3.61 2.87 -7.22
N GLY A 28 -4.18 2.59 -6.05
CA GLY A 28 -5.61 2.60 -5.77
C GLY A 28 -6.11 4.00 -5.39
N SER A 29 -7.09 4.04 -4.50
CA SER A 29 -7.79 5.24 -4.11
C SER A 29 -8.17 5.20 -2.62
N GLY A 30 -8.93 6.18 -2.14
CA GLY A 30 -9.46 6.14 -0.77
C GLY A 30 -10.74 5.29 -0.63
N ARG A 31 -10.88 4.24 -1.45
CA ARG A 31 -12.03 3.32 -1.52
C ARG A 31 -11.51 1.92 -1.76
N ASP A 32 -12.37 0.94 -1.50
CA ASP A 32 -12.13 -0.46 -1.83
C ASP A 32 -11.77 -0.64 -3.32
N ASP A 33 -10.54 -1.11 -3.56
CA ASP A 33 -9.96 -1.32 -4.87
C ASP A 33 -9.44 -2.76 -5.05
N VAL A 34 -9.35 -3.20 -6.31
CA VAL A 34 -8.69 -4.46 -6.68
C VAL A 34 -7.56 -4.10 -7.62
N LEU A 35 -6.33 -4.30 -7.14
CA LEU A 35 -5.11 -3.85 -7.80
C LEU A 35 -4.33 -5.05 -8.31
N HIS A 36 -3.99 -5.02 -9.60
CA HIS A 36 -3.17 -6.04 -10.25
C HIS A 36 -1.95 -5.38 -10.88
N GLY A 37 -0.78 -5.74 -10.38
CA GLY A 37 0.50 -5.49 -11.01
C GLY A 37 0.75 -6.40 -12.21
N SER A 38 1.98 -6.36 -12.69
CA SER A 38 2.46 -7.03 -13.89
C SER A 38 3.70 -7.88 -13.59
N ASP A 39 4.34 -8.40 -14.62
CA ASP A 39 5.49 -9.31 -14.46
C ASP A 39 6.82 -8.55 -14.23
N GLY A 40 6.82 -7.47 -13.43
CA GLY A 40 8.05 -6.75 -13.11
C GLY A 40 8.01 -6.06 -11.76
N ASP A 41 9.18 -5.63 -11.29
CA ASP A 41 9.34 -4.96 -10.00
C ASP A 41 8.52 -3.66 -9.89
N GLU A 42 7.46 -3.71 -9.08
CA GLU A 42 6.45 -2.68 -9.00
C GLU A 42 6.24 -2.17 -7.57
N ARG A 43 5.56 -1.03 -7.48
CA ARG A 43 5.01 -0.53 -6.24
C ARG A 43 3.49 -0.64 -6.33
N VAL A 44 2.88 -1.43 -5.46
CA VAL A 44 1.43 -1.61 -5.38
C VAL A 44 0.94 -0.91 -4.12
N GLU A 45 0.12 0.12 -4.27
CA GLU A 45 -0.32 1.00 -3.17
C GLU A 45 -1.84 1.14 -3.16
N GLY A 46 -2.53 0.64 -2.12
CA GLY A 46 -3.98 0.69 -1.97
C GLY A 46 -4.52 2.04 -1.51
N LEU A 47 -3.76 2.70 -0.61
CA LEU A 47 -4.08 3.95 0.08
C LEU A 47 -5.10 3.78 1.20
N GLY A 48 -6.36 3.51 0.90
CA GLY A 48 -7.27 3.13 1.97
C GLY A 48 -8.66 2.80 1.50
N GLY A 49 -9.46 2.21 2.38
CA GLY A 49 -10.58 1.38 1.93
C GLY A 49 -10.20 -0.08 2.13
N LYS A 50 -11.01 -0.99 1.62
CA LYS A 50 -10.75 -2.41 1.73
C LYS A 50 -10.20 -2.97 0.41
N ASP A 51 -8.90 -3.20 0.34
CA ASP A 51 -8.22 -3.45 -0.92
C ASP A 51 -7.78 -4.91 -1.08
N GLU A 52 -7.74 -5.37 -2.34
CA GLU A 52 -7.14 -6.65 -2.75
C GLU A 52 -5.96 -6.35 -3.69
N LEU A 53 -4.73 -6.59 -3.23
CA LEU A 53 -3.49 -6.25 -3.93
C LEU A 53 -2.81 -7.53 -4.44
N TYR A 54 -2.52 -7.57 -5.74
CA TYR A 54 -1.80 -8.63 -6.41
C TYR A 54 -0.59 -8.05 -7.14
N GLY A 55 0.63 -8.43 -6.76
CA GLY A 55 1.87 -7.91 -7.35
C GLY A 55 2.12 -8.40 -8.76
N GLY A 56 1.87 -9.69 -8.98
CA GLY A 56 2.27 -10.35 -10.22
C GLY A 56 3.58 -11.08 -9.98
N GLU A 57 4.47 -11.03 -10.95
CA GLU A 57 5.81 -11.61 -10.81
C GLU A 57 6.83 -10.48 -10.65
N GLY A 58 7.86 -10.68 -9.83
CA GLY A 58 8.93 -9.70 -9.66
C GLY A 58 9.14 -9.33 -8.20
N SER A 59 10.12 -8.47 -7.93
CA SER A 59 10.37 -7.99 -6.56
C SER A 59 9.58 -6.72 -6.29
N ASP A 60 8.42 -6.88 -5.67
CA ASP A 60 7.41 -5.86 -5.47
C ASP A 60 7.48 -5.19 -4.10
N LYS A 61 6.79 -4.04 -4.01
CA LYS A 61 6.58 -3.29 -2.78
C LYS A 61 5.10 -3.03 -2.59
N PHE A 62 4.51 -3.71 -1.63
CA PHE A 62 3.12 -3.55 -1.25
C PHE A 62 2.97 -2.56 -0.09
N LEU A 63 2.04 -1.64 -0.27
CA LEU A 63 1.59 -0.68 0.73
C LEU A 63 0.07 -0.62 0.70
N SER A 64 -0.59 -1.47 1.48
CA SER A 64 -2.06 -1.60 1.39
C SER A 64 -2.73 -0.31 1.86
N GLY A 65 -2.38 0.20 3.04
CA GLY A 65 -2.82 1.51 3.50
C GLY A 65 -3.76 1.41 4.69
N ASP A 66 -4.77 2.27 4.77
CA ASP A 66 -5.76 2.21 5.85
C ASP A 66 -6.95 1.30 5.46
N GLY A 67 -7.22 0.25 6.21
CA GLY A 67 -8.41 -0.60 6.02
C GLY A 67 -8.12 -2.08 6.22
N ASP A 68 -9.08 -2.95 5.91
CA ASP A 68 -8.94 -4.41 6.15
C ASP A 68 -8.51 -5.11 4.86
N ASP A 69 -7.21 -5.08 4.56
CA ASP A 69 -6.68 -5.39 3.24
C ASP A 69 -6.25 -6.85 3.05
N PHE A 70 -6.17 -7.26 1.79
CA PHE A 70 -5.61 -8.53 1.37
C PHE A 70 -4.45 -8.33 0.39
N VAL A 71 -3.30 -8.96 0.67
CA VAL A 71 -2.11 -8.93 -0.19
C VAL A 71 -1.78 -10.34 -0.67
N GLU A 72 -1.55 -10.51 -1.97
CA GLU A 72 -0.98 -11.71 -2.58
C GLU A 72 0.39 -11.38 -3.16
N ALA A 73 1.43 -11.91 -2.50
CA ALA A 73 2.85 -11.72 -2.75
C ALA A 73 3.59 -13.07 -2.67
N SER A 74 3.01 -14.13 -3.23
CA SER A 74 3.55 -15.50 -3.14
C SER A 74 4.00 -16.02 -4.50
N ASP A 75 4.72 -15.19 -5.27
CA ASP A 75 5.24 -15.50 -6.60
C ASP A 75 6.59 -16.24 -6.57
N GLY A 76 7.28 -16.24 -5.42
CA GLY A 76 8.59 -16.88 -5.23
C GLY A 76 9.76 -15.91 -5.32
N GLU A 77 9.52 -14.63 -5.62
CA GLU A 77 10.50 -13.55 -5.60
C GLU A 77 10.46 -12.80 -4.27
N ARG A 78 11.43 -11.92 -4.03
CA ARG A 78 11.49 -11.21 -2.75
C ARG A 78 10.64 -9.93 -2.80
N ASP A 79 9.57 -9.93 -2.02
CA ASP A 79 8.72 -8.77 -1.84
C ASP A 79 8.94 -8.06 -0.51
N LEU A 80 8.52 -6.78 -0.49
CA LEU A 80 8.34 -6.00 0.72
C LEU A 80 6.86 -5.75 0.94
N VAL A 81 6.30 -6.25 2.04
CA VAL A 81 4.87 -6.11 2.34
C VAL A 81 4.67 -5.26 3.59
N SER A 82 3.93 -4.15 3.46
CA SER A 82 3.43 -3.34 4.58
C SER A 82 1.92 -3.25 4.45
N CYS A 83 1.21 -3.72 5.46
CA CYS A 83 -0.25 -3.74 5.41
C CYS A 83 -0.86 -2.40 5.87
N GLY A 84 -0.23 -1.71 6.82
CA GLY A 84 -0.76 -0.46 7.37
C GLY A 84 -1.76 -0.71 8.50
N PRO A 85 -2.64 0.26 8.81
CA PRO A 85 -3.62 0.11 9.89
C PRO A 85 -4.89 -0.62 9.44
N GLY A 86 -5.27 -1.66 10.17
CA GLY A 86 -6.56 -2.34 10.00
C GLY A 86 -6.51 -3.77 10.49
N GLU A 87 -7.32 -4.65 9.93
CA GLU A 87 -7.20 -6.10 10.12
C GLU A 87 -6.84 -6.78 8.81
N ASP A 88 -5.54 -6.91 8.58
CA ASP A 88 -4.98 -7.28 7.29
C ASP A 88 -4.61 -8.76 7.18
N VAL A 89 -4.55 -9.22 5.94
CA VAL A 89 -4.08 -10.57 5.60
C VAL A 89 -3.13 -10.50 4.43
N ALA A 90 -1.95 -11.09 4.58
CA ALA A 90 -1.00 -11.27 3.50
C ALA A 90 -0.74 -12.76 3.24
N SER A 91 -0.82 -13.16 1.97
CA SER A 91 -0.27 -14.41 1.45
C SER A 91 1.12 -14.09 0.91
N VAL A 92 2.14 -14.66 1.53
CA VAL A 92 3.55 -14.32 1.31
C VAL A 92 4.35 -15.61 1.25
N ASP A 93 5.57 -15.56 0.76
CA ASP A 93 6.48 -16.69 0.80
C ASP A 93 7.54 -16.57 1.92
N PHE A 94 8.53 -17.46 1.91
CA PHE A 94 9.59 -17.46 2.92
C PHE A 94 10.74 -16.47 2.62
N VAL A 95 10.82 -15.95 1.39
CA VAL A 95 11.88 -15.03 0.98
C VAL A 95 11.51 -13.56 1.18
N ASP A 96 10.22 -13.29 1.37
CA ASP A 96 9.63 -11.98 1.64
C ASP A 96 10.04 -11.32 2.95
N LEU A 97 9.91 -10.00 2.95
CA LEU A 97 10.04 -9.16 4.13
C LEU A 97 8.69 -8.49 4.41
N VAL A 98 7.95 -9.11 5.32
CA VAL A 98 6.68 -8.58 5.82
C VAL A 98 6.93 -7.69 7.02
N ALA A 99 6.38 -6.49 7.02
CA ALA A 99 6.41 -5.59 8.14
C ALA A 99 5.54 -6.12 9.31
N ASP A 100 5.86 -5.66 10.53
CA ASP A 100 5.14 -6.08 11.74
C ASP A 100 3.71 -5.49 11.84
N ASP A 101 3.23 -4.83 10.77
CA ASP A 101 1.91 -4.21 10.65
C ASP A 101 0.88 -5.09 9.96
N CYS A 102 1.24 -6.29 9.50
CA CYS A 102 0.28 -7.26 9.00
C CYS A 102 -0.18 -8.20 10.13
N GLU A 103 -1.47 -8.21 10.46
CA GLU A 103 -2.03 -9.04 11.54
C GLU A 103 -1.89 -10.54 11.25
N ARG A 104 -2.02 -10.92 9.97
CA ARG A 104 -1.97 -12.31 9.53
C ARG A 104 -1.19 -12.46 8.22
N ALA A 105 0.05 -12.92 8.33
CA ALA A 105 0.85 -13.36 7.19
C ALA A 105 0.87 -14.89 7.11
N TYR A 106 0.43 -15.46 6.00
CA TYR A 106 0.43 -16.89 5.74
C TYR A 106 1.42 -17.26 4.63
N PRO A 107 2.14 -18.38 4.76
CA PRO A 107 2.92 -18.91 3.64
C PRO A 107 1.98 -19.39 2.52
N GLY A 108 2.16 -18.85 1.32
CA GLY A 108 1.52 -19.26 0.06
C GLY A 108 2.05 -20.58 -0.51
#